data_AF-A0A4Y8CBD6-F1
#
_entry.id   AF-A0A4Y8CBD6-F1
#
_cell.length_a   1.000
_cell.length_b   1.000
_cell.length_c   1.000
_cell.angle_alpha   90.00
_cell.angle_beta   90.00
_cell.angle_gamma   90.00
#
_symmetry.space_group_name_H-M   'P 1'
#
loop_
_entity.id
_entity.type
_entity.pdbx_description
1 polymer ?
#
loop_
_entity_poly.entity_id
_entity_poly.type
_entity_poly.pdbx_seq_one_letter_code
_entity_poly.pdbx_strand_id
1 'polypeptide(L)'
;LNRTEKILSHSQIALLVLDAHEGFNELDERIAGLVAKHYLGVIIVLNKWDKSEMDFDKTVKELRLDRFKFLAYAPVISVSALSGKRVHVLLDKILQIFENFTQKIQTSKLNTLIENATRAHPLPHDYGKLVKIYYAVQYDLAPPKIALIMNRPKALHFSYKRYLQNQIRKEFNFEGVPLVIASRKKGSKENDES
;
A
#
# COMPACT_ATOMS: atom_id res chain seq x y z
N LEU A 1 14.14 17.80 7.23
CA LEU A 1 12.81 17.23 6.93
C LEU A 1 12.10 17.96 5.79
N ASN A 2 12.02 19.30 5.77
CA ASN A 2 11.38 20.05 4.67
C ASN A 2 11.92 19.73 3.26
N ARG A 3 13.23 19.50 3.11
CA ARG A 3 13.82 19.05 1.83
C ARG A 3 13.31 17.67 1.41
N THR A 4 13.17 16.75 2.36
CA THR A 4 12.69 15.38 2.13
C THR A 4 11.23 15.39 1.70
N GLU A 5 10.36 16.12 2.39
CA GLU A 5 8.93 16.21 2.04
C GLU A 5 8.71 16.79 0.63
N LYS A 6 9.47 17.83 0.25
CA LYS A 6 9.40 18.40 -1.10
C LYS A 6 9.82 17.40 -2.18
N ILE A 7 10.81 16.55 -1.92
CA ILE A 7 11.24 15.52 -2.88
C ILE A 7 10.17 14.43 -2.99
N LEU A 8 9.62 13.98 -1.85
CA LEU A 8 8.60 12.93 -1.83
C LEU A 8 7.34 13.35 -2.58
N SER A 9 6.93 14.63 -2.52
CA SER A 9 5.75 15.11 -3.26
C SER A 9 5.89 15.08 -4.79
N HIS A 10 7.12 14.98 -5.31
CA HIS A 10 7.41 14.90 -6.75
C HIS A 10 7.90 13.52 -7.19
N SER A 11 7.90 12.55 -6.27
CA SER A 11 8.35 11.19 -6.53
C SER A 11 7.16 10.26 -6.74
N GLN A 12 7.37 9.13 -7.42
CA GLN A 12 6.39 8.04 -7.53
C GLN A 12 6.80 6.83 -6.69
N ILE A 13 8.11 6.62 -6.50
CA ILE A 13 8.68 5.51 -5.74
C ILE A 13 9.71 6.03 -4.75
N ALA A 14 9.68 5.51 -3.53
CA ALA A 14 10.66 5.76 -2.49
C ALA A 14 11.38 4.46 -2.10
N LEU A 15 12.70 4.54 -1.98
CA LEU A 15 13.53 3.49 -1.41
C LEU A 15 13.81 3.83 0.05
N LEU A 16 13.24 3.07 0.97
CA LEU A 16 13.54 3.18 2.40
C LEU A 16 14.76 2.32 2.70
N VAL A 17 15.94 2.92 2.65
CA VAL A 17 17.20 2.25 2.92
C VAL A 17 17.46 2.25 4.43
N LEU A 18 17.57 1.05 5.01
CA LEU A 18 17.82 0.81 6.43
C LEU A 18 19.16 0.11 6.60
N ASP A 19 19.89 0.45 7.65
CA ASP A 19 21.14 -0.23 8.00
C ASP A 19 20.84 -1.48 8.83
N ALA A 20 21.11 -2.66 8.27
CA ALA A 20 20.82 -3.94 8.95
C ALA A 20 21.89 -4.33 9.99
N HIS A 21 23.02 -3.61 10.06
CA HIS A 21 24.08 -3.89 11.03
C HIS A 21 23.84 -3.16 12.36
N GLU A 22 23.40 -1.91 12.31
CA GLU A 22 23.15 -1.09 13.53
C GLU A 22 21.77 -1.34 14.14
N GLY A 23 20.92 -2.13 13.48
CA GLY A 23 19.52 -2.27 13.82
C GLY A 23 18.73 -1.02 13.44
N PHE A 24 17.45 -1.00 13.81
CA PHE A 24 16.54 0.06 13.37
C PHE A 24 16.19 1.01 14.53
N ASN A 25 16.21 2.31 14.27
CA ASN A 25 16.04 3.35 15.30
C ASN A 25 14.73 4.16 15.12
N GLU A 26 14.49 5.14 16.00
CA GLU A 26 13.31 6.01 15.94
C GLU A 26 13.30 6.94 14.72
N LEU A 27 14.47 7.34 14.22
CA LEU A 27 14.58 8.18 13.03
C LEU A 27 14.09 7.41 11.79
N ASP A 28 14.39 6.11 11.70
CA ASP A 28 13.89 5.24 10.63
C ASP A 28 12.36 5.15 10.64
N GLU A 29 11.75 5.01 11.82
CA GLU A 29 10.29 5.03 11.98
C GLU A 29 9.68 6.37 11.56
N ARG A 30 10.31 7.48 11.94
CA ARG A 30 9.87 8.81 11.55
C ARG A 30 9.93 9.03 10.05
N ILE A 31 11.02 8.60 9.39
CA ILE A 31 11.18 8.69 7.93
C ILE A 31 10.16 7.79 7.23
N ALA A 32 9.99 6.55 7.69
CA ALA A 32 9.00 5.62 7.16
C ALA A 32 7.59 6.21 7.25
N GLY A 33 7.24 6.83 8.37
CA GLY A 33 5.96 7.51 8.57
C GLY A 33 5.76 8.70 7.61
N LEU A 34 6.82 9.43 7.28
CA LEU A 34 6.77 10.50 6.26
C LEU A 34 6.52 9.92 4.87
N VAL A 35 7.26 8.88 4.47
CA VAL A 35 7.07 8.21 3.17
C VAL A 35 5.63 7.72 3.00
N ALA A 36 5.04 7.15 4.06
CA ALA A 36 3.68 6.65 4.04
C ALA A 36 2.62 7.73 3.78
N LYS A 37 2.86 8.98 4.21
CA LYS A 37 1.93 10.11 4.00
C LYS A 37 1.81 10.54 2.54
N HIS A 38 2.83 10.25 1.73
CA HIS A 38 2.85 10.66 0.32
C HIS A 38 2.23 9.61 -0.63
N TYR A 39 1.78 8.46 -0.11
CA TYR A 39 1.20 7.37 -0.90
C TYR A 39 2.05 6.98 -2.12
N LEU A 40 3.37 6.89 -1.93
CA LEU A 40 4.32 6.47 -2.96
C LEU A 40 4.40 4.94 -3.04
N GLY A 41 4.85 4.42 -4.17
CA GLY A 41 5.41 3.07 -4.20
C GLY A 41 6.62 2.98 -3.27
N VAL A 42 6.77 1.90 -2.51
CA VAL A 42 7.84 1.77 -1.51
C VAL A 42 8.55 0.44 -1.65
N ILE A 43 9.88 0.48 -1.59
CA ILE A 43 10.74 -0.69 -1.35
C ILE A 43 11.52 -0.44 -0.08
N ILE A 44 11.51 -1.42 0.84
CA ILE A 44 12.38 -1.39 2.00
C ILE A 44 13.68 -2.11 1.62
N VAL A 45 14.80 -1.42 1.75
CA VAL A 45 16.11 -1.91 1.37
C VAL A 45 16.95 -2.10 2.63
N LEU A 46 17.25 -3.35 2.98
CA LEU A 46 18.14 -3.69 4.09
C LEU A 46 19.58 -3.69 3.56
N ASN A 47 20.32 -2.62 3.84
CA ASN A 47 21.70 -2.46 3.43
C ASN A 47 22.67 -3.08 4.46
N LYS A 48 23.90 -3.36 4.01
CA LYS A 48 24.95 -4.05 4.79
C LYS A 48 24.53 -5.42 5.33
N TRP A 49 23.62 -6.10 4.62
CA TRP A 49 23.11 -7.40 5.05
C TRP A 49 24.21 -8.47 5.18
N ASP A 50 25.33 -8.32 4.46
CA ASP A 50 26.52 -9.16 4.57
C ASP A 50 27.18 -9.14 5.95
N LYS A 51 26.93 -8.09 6.75
CA LYS A 51 27.48 -7.92 8.10
C LYS A 51 26.44 -8.15 9.19
N SER A 52 25.20 -8.47 8.82
CA SER A 52 24.12 -8.65 9.77
C SER A 52 24.10 -10.08 10.31
N GLU A 53 23.98 -10.22 11.62
CA GLU A 53 23.72 -11.51 12.28
C GLU A 53 22.21 -11.80 12.40
N MET A 54 21.36 -10.92 11.86
CA MET A 54 19.92 -11.04 11.96
C MET A 54 19.36 -12.09 11.01
N ASP A 55 18.28 -12.77 11.44
CA ASP A 55 17.51 -13.64 10.56
C ASP A 55 16.60 -12.81 9.65
N PHE A 56 16.66 -13.06 8.33
CA PHE A 56 15.94 -12.26 7.34
C PHE A 56 14.42 -12.33 7.53
N ASP A 57 13.87 -13.53 7.73
CA ASP A 57 12.42 -13.72 7.82
C ASP A 57 11.86 -13.13 9.12
N LYS A 58 12.57 -13.27 10.24
CA LYS A 58 12.23 -12.59 11.50
C LYS A 58 12.29 -11.08 11.35
N THR A 59 13.33 -10.55 10.71
CA THR A 59 13.48 -9.10 10.47
C THR A 59 12.33 -8.57 9.63
N VAL A 60 12.02 -9.24 8.51
CA VAL A 60 10.89 -8.87 7.64
C VAL A 60 9.56 -8.90 8.41
N LYS A 61 9.38 -9.91 9.26
CA LYS A 61 8.19 -10.05 10.09
C LYS A 61 8.06 -8.91 11.10
N GLU A 62 9.14 -8.57 11.81
CA GLU A 62 9.19 -7.44 12.75
C GLU A 62 8.88 -6.11 12.04
N LEU A 63 9.50 -5.86 10.88
CA LEU A 63 9.25 -4.66 10.10
C LEU A 63 7.78 -4.56 9.66
N ARG A 64 7.17 -5.66 9.20
CA ARG A 64 5.79 -5.66 8.72
C ARG A 64 4.75 -5.63 9.82
N LEU A 65 5.01 -6.32 10.93
CA LEU A 65 4.02 -6.56 11.98
C LEU A 65 4.16 -5.63 13.17
N ASP A 66 5.32 -5.01 13.39
CA ASP A 66 5.57 -4.23 14.61
C ASP A 66 5.90 -2.78 14.26
N ARG A 67 7.01 -2.54 13.54
CA ARG A 67 7.55 -1.17 13.33
C ARG A 67 6.90 -0.41 12.18
N PHE A 68 6.77 -1.03 11.01
CA PHE A 68 6.28 -0.38 9.77
C PHE A 68 4.99 -1.01 9.25
N LYS A 69 4.01 -1.25 10.14
CA LYS A 69 2.67 -1.78 9.79
C LYS A 69 2.01 -1.04 8.62
N PHE A 70 2.25 0.26 8.52
CA PHE A 70 1.72 1.13 7.47
C PHE A 70 2.40 0.94 6.09
N LEU A 71 3.57 0.29 6.04
CA LEU A 71 4.29 -0.12 4.83
C LEU A 71 4.22 -1.64 4.61
N ALA A 72 3.26 -2.36 5.18
CA ALA A 72 3.15 -3.82 5.01
C ALA A 72 3.01 -4.27 3.53
N TYR A 73 2.64 -3.36 2.62
CA TYR A 73 2.61 -3.60 1.18
C TYR A 73 3.98 -3.55 0.50
N ALA A 74 4.99 -2.96 1.15
CA ALA A 74 6.31 -2.77 0.58
C ALA A 74 7.10 -4.10 0.60
N PRO A 75 7.71 -4.50 -0.53
CA PRO A 75 8.69 -5.57 -0.53
C PRO A 75 9.94 -5.16 0.25
N VAL A 76 10.57 -6.15 0.88
CA VAL A 76 11.83 -6.00 1.60
C VAL A 76 12.91 -6.70 0.79
N ILE A 77 13.98 -5.98 0.44
CA ILE A 77 15.13 -6.51 -0.32
C ILE A 77 16.38 -6.29 0.51
N SER A 78 17.17 -7.35 0.69
CA SER A 78 18.53 -7.23 1.24
C SER A 78 19.54 -6.95 0.14
N VAL A 79 20.42 -5.98 0.40
CA VAL A 79 21.53 -5.61 -0.48
C VAL A 79 22.83 -5.48 0.30
N SER A 80 23.94 -5.62 -0.41
CA SER A 80 25.25 -5.22 0.07
C SER A 80 25.84 -4.26 -0.95
N ALA A 81 25.68 -2.96 -0.71
CA ALA A 81 26.12 -1.94 -1.65
C ALA A 81 27.64 -2.00 -1.90
N LEU A 82 28.42 -2.39 -0.87
CA LEU A 82 29.88 -2.51 -0.97
C LEU A 82 30.33 -3.63 -1.93
N SER A 83 29.61 -4.76 -1.93
CA SER A 83 29.90 -5.89 -2.83
C SER A 83 29.11 -5.85 -4.15
N GLY A 84 28.21 -4.87 -4.32
CA GLY A 84 27.28 -4.78 -5.46
C GLY A 84 26.22 -5.89 -5.50
N LYS A 85 26.13 -6.75 -4.48
CA LYS A 85 25.23 -7.90 -4.45
C LYS A 85 23.77 -7.45 -4.43
N ARG A 86 22.98 -7.97 -5.39
CA ARG A 86 21.53 -7.75 -5.58
C ARG A 86 21.10 -6.31 -5.93
N VAL A 87 22.02 -5.44 -6.33
CA VAL A 87 21.67 -4.09 -6.82
C VAL A 87 20.85 -4.15 -8.12
N HIS A 88 21.14 -5.09 -9.02
CA HIS A 88 20.36 -5.30 -10.25
C HIS A 88 18.90 -5.70 -9.95
N VAL A 89 18.67 -6.56 -8.94
CA VAL A 89 17.34 -6.96 -8.48
C VAL A 89 16.51 -5.76 -8.02
N LEU A 90 17.16 -4.76 -7.45
CA LEU A 90 16.48 -3.54 -7.00
C LEU A 90 15.92 -2.75 -8.18
N LEU A 91 16.67 -2.62 -9.29
CA LEU A 91 16.21 -1.92 -10.48
C LEU A 91 14.98 -2.61 -11.09
N ASP A 92 15.05 -3.93 -11.26
CA ASP A 92 13.93 -4.72 -11.79
C ASP A 92 12.68 -4.56 -10.90
N LYS A 93 12.86 -4.55 -9.58
CA LYS A 93 11.75 -4.36 -8.64
C LYS A 93 11.16 -2.95 -8.71
N ILE A 94 11.98 -1.92 -8.91
CA ILE A 94 11.51 -0.54 -9.10
C ILE A 94 10.60 -0.46 -10.33
N LEU A 95 11.03 -1.04 -11.46
CA LEU A 95 10.23 -1.05 -12.68
C LEU A 95 8.91 -1.80 -12.48
N GLN A 96 8.95 -2.98 -11.86
CA GLN A 96 7.76 -3.76 -11.55
C GLN A 96 6.77 -2.96 -10.66
N ILE A 97 7.27 -2.28 -9.62
CA ILE A 97 6.43 -1.46 -8.75
C ILE A 97 5.89 -0.26 -9.49
N PHE A 98 6.65 0.35 -10.39
CA PHE A 98 6.18 1.47 -11.19
C PHE A 98 5.03 1.07 -12.11
N GLU A 99 5.12 -0.10 -12.75
CA GLU A 99 4.02 -0.68 -13.52
C GLU A 99 2.80 -0.91 -12.63
N ASN A 100 2.98 -1.54 -11.46
CA ASN A 100 1.90 -1.73 -10.49
C ASN A 100 1.32 -0.39 -10.00
N PHE A 101 2.13 0.67 -9.92
CA PHE A 101 1.76 1.99 -9.41
C PHE A 101 0.97 2.80 -10.44
N THR A 102 1.11 2.48 -11.72
CA THR A 102 0.47 3.20 -12.83
C THR A 102 -0.60 2.37 -13.54
N GLN A 103 -0.84 1.13 -13.10
CA GLN A 103 -1.79 0.23 -13.72
C GLN A 103 -3.24 0.75 -13.65
N LYS A 104 -3.98 0.52 -14.74
CA LYS A 104 -5.42 0.77 -14.83
C LYS A 104 -6.19 -0.56 -14.75
N ILE A 105 -7.05 -0.68 -13.76
CA ILE A 105 -7.96 -1.81 -13.58
C ILE A 105 -9.21 -1.59 -14.44
N GLN A 106 -9.62 -2.61 -15.20
CA GLN A 106 -10.91 -2.59 -15.88
C GLN A 106 -12.04 -2.56 -14.86
N THR A 107 -12.96 -1.60 -15.01
CA THR A 107 -14.10 -1.43 -14.10
C THR A 107 -14.94 -2.70 -13.98
N SER A 108 -15.15 -3.45 -15.06
CA SER A 108 -15.87 -4.73 -15.03
C SER A 108 -15.20 -5.75 -14.12
N LYS A 109 -13.89 -6.00 -14.30
CA LYS A 109 -13.11 -6.92 -13.46
C LYS A 109 -13.13 -6.51 -11.99
N LEU A 110 -12.95 -5.21 -11.71
CA LEU A 110 -13.01 -4.69 -10.35
C LEU A 110 -14.38 -4.96 -9.70
N ASN A 111 -15.48 -4.73 -10.43
CA ASN A 111 -16.82 -4.95 -9.91
C ASN A 111 -17.10 -6.43 -9.66
N THR A 112 -16.68 -7.32 -10.56
CA THR A 112 -16.78 -8.78 -10.36
C THR A 112 -16.03 -9.22 -9.10
N LEU A 113 -14.81 -8.72 -8.87
CA LEU A 113 -14.04 -9.02 -7.66
C LEU A 113 -14.78 -8.55 -6.40
N ILE A 114 -15.28 -7.32 -6.38
CA ILE A 114 -15.98 -6.75 -5.22
C ILE A 114 -17.27 -7.53 -4.94
N GLU A 115 -18.03 -7.87 -5.96
CA GLU A 115 -19.24 -8.67 -5.81
C GLU A 115 -18.92 -10.05 -5.20
N ASN A 116 -17.91 -10.74 -5.73
CA ASN A 116 -17.47 -12.04 -5.19
C ASN A 116 -17.00 -11.91 -3.73
N ALA A 117 -16.22 -10.87 -3.43
CA ALA A 117 -15.73 -10.62 -2.08
C ALA A 117 -16.87 -10.32 -1.09
N THR A 118 -17.88 -9.55 -1.49
CA THR A 118 -19.06 -9.25 -0.66
C THR A 118 -20.02 -10.42 -0.56
N ARG A 119 -20.08 -11.31 -1.55
CA ARG A 119 -20.84 -12.57 -1.46
C ARG A 119 -20.20 -13.55 -0.47
N ALA A 120 -18.87 -13.69 -0.53
CA ALA A 120 -18.13 -14.56 0.39
C ALA A 120 -18.14 -14.04 1.83
N HIS A 121 -18.04 -12.71 2.01
CA HIS A 121 -18.08 -12.06 3.32
C HIS A 121 -19.06 -10.88 3.26
N PRO A 122 -20.35 -11.09 3.59
CA PRO A 122 -21.36 -10.04 3.55
C PRO A 122 -21.04 -8.84 4.44
N LEU A 123 -21.46 -7.65 4.00
CA LEU A 123 -21.39 -6.44 4.81
C LEU A 123 -22.38 -6.55 5.98
N PRO A 124 -21.97 -6.18 7.21
CA PRO A 124 -22.89 -6.10 8.33
C PRO A 124 -23.95 -5.02 8.08
N HIS A 125 -25.12 -5.20 8.67
CA HIS A 125 -26.15 -4.16 8.68
C HIS A 125 -25.72 -3.00 9.58
N ASP A 126 -26.14 -1.79 9.20
CA ASP A 126 -25.91 -0.57 9.97
C ASP A 126 -27.23 -0.13 10.61
N TYR A 127 -27.36 -0.30 11.92
CA TYR A 127 -28.61 -0.05 12.67
C TYR A 127 -29.84 -0.71 12.02
N GLY A 128 -29.72 -1.98 11.66
CA GLY A 128 -30.79 -2.76 11.02
C GLY A 128 -31.03 -2.45 9.54
N LYS A 129 -30.32 -1.48 8.96
CA LYS A 129 -30.41 -1.14 7.53
C LYS A 129 -29.33 -1.87 6.73
N LEU A 130 -29.73 -2.42 5.58
CA LEU A 130 -28.82 -3.09 4.66
C LEU A 130 -27.74 -2.11 4.15
N VAL A 131 -26.48 -2.53 4.17
CA VAL A 131 -25.35 -1.82 3.57
C VAL A 131 -25.03 -2.49 2.23
N LYS A 132 -25.03 -1.72 1.14
CA LYS A 132 -24.81 -2.22 -0.21
C LYS A 132 -23.77 -1.38 -0.94
N ILE A 133 -22.74 -2.04 -1.46
CA ILE A 133 -21.88 -1.51 -2.51
C ILE A 133 -22.60 -1.69 -3.84
N TYR A 134 -22.80 -0.60 -4.57
CA TYR A 134 -23.42 -0.61 -5.89
C TYR A 134 -22.41 -0.96 -6.97
N TYR A 135 -21.25 -0.30 -6.94
CA TYR A 135 -20.15 -0.56 -7.84
C TYR A 135 -18.87 0.06 -7.29
N ALA A 136 -17.74 -0.35 -7.85
CA ALA A 136 -16.42 0.21 -7.60
C ALA A 136 -15.80 0.76 -8.89
N VAL A 137 -15.03 1.84 -8.76
CA VAL A 137 -14.32 2.46 -9.89
C VAL A 137 -12.94 2.93 -9.44
N GLN A 138 -11.93 2.72 -10.27
CA GLN A 138 -10.64 3.38 -10.11
C GLN A 138 -10.74 4.79 -10.71
N TYR A 139 -10.53 5.80 -9.88
CA TYR A 139 -10.65 7.21 -10.29
C TYR A 139 -9.29 7.92 -10.38
N ASP A 140 -8.23 7.29 -9.88
CA ASP A 140 -6.86 7.79 -9.98
C ASP A 140 -5.88 6.61 -10.13
N LEU A 141 -4.74 6.87 -10.76
CA LEU A 141 -3.76 5.84 -11.12
C LEU A 141 -2.58 5.78 -10.16
N ALA A 142 -1.99 6.93 -9.80
CA ALA A 142 -0.64 7.00 -9.23
C ALA A 142 -0.63 7.92 -7.99
N PRO A 143 -1.05 7.45 -6.80
CA PRO A 143 -1.37 6.05 -6.46
C PRO A 143 -2.75 5.58 -6.93
N PRO A 144 -2.98 4.25 -7.00
CA PRO A 144 -4.27 3.71 -7.40
C PRO A 144 -5.32 4.03 -6.34
N LYS A 145 -6.30 4.85 -6.71
CA LYS A 145 -7.43 5.20 -5.85
C LYS A 145 -8.72 4.60 -6.38
N ILE A 146 -9.41 3.89 -5.49
CA ILE A 146 -10.66 3.18 -5.78
C ILE A 146 -11.78 3.78 -4.94
N ALA A 147 -12.87 4.18 -5.60
CA ALA A 147 -14.10 4.59 -4.95
C ALA A 147 -15.10 3.43 -4.92
N LEU A 148 -15.59 3.11 -3.73
CA LEU A 148 -16.72 2.20 -3.51
C LEU A 148 -17.99 3.03 -3.41
N ILE A 149 -18.83 2.97 -4.44
CA ILE A 149 -20.09 3.70 -4.46
C ILE A 149 -21.12 2.87 -3.72
N MET A 150 -21.66 3.41 -2.63
CA MET A 150 -22.53 2.68 -1.72
C MET A 150 -23.67 3.53 -1.17
N ASN A 151 -24.68 2.87 -0.59
CA ASN A 151 -25.82 3.55 0.00
C ASN A 151 -25.48 4.24 1.34
N ARG A 152 -24.53 3.69 2.10
CA ARG A 152 -24.14 4.18 3.44
C ARG A 152 -22.60 4.22 3.60
N PRO A 153 -21.93 5.24 3.04
CA PRO A 153 -20.46 5.36 3.06
C PRO A 153 -19.80 5.26 4.43
N LYS A 154 -20.44 5.89 5.43
CA LYS A 154 -19.96 5.95 6.81
C LYS A 154 -20.10 4.62 7.57
N ALA A 155 -20.89 3.67 7.04
CA ALA A 155 -21.07 2.36 7.66
C ALA A 155 -19.93 1.38 7.34
N LEU A 156 -19.05 1.71 6.38
CA LEU A 156 -17.95 0.83 6.01
C LEU A 156 -16.83 0.90 7.05
N HIS A 157 -16.82 -0.06 7.97
CA HIS A 157 -15.79 -0.16 8.98
C HIS A 157 -14.39 -0.40 8.38
N PHE A 158 -13.34 0.10 9.05
CA PHE A 158 -11.97 0.02 8.55
C PHE A 158 -11.49 -1.42 8.30
N SER A 159 -11.97 -2.38 9.10
CA SER A 159 -11.61 -3.80 8.93
C SER A 159 -12.11 -4.37 7.60
N TYR A 160 -13.34 -4.01 7.21
CA TYR A 160 -13.91 -4.44 5.93
C TYR A 160 -13.23 -3.73 4.76
N LYS A 161 -12.89 -2.45 4.92
CA LYS A 161 -12.06 -1.71 3.95
C LYS A 161 -10.71 -2.41 3.73
N ARG A 162 -10.05 -2.85 4.80
CA ARG A 162 -8.80 -3.63 4.74
C ARG A 162 -8.99 -4.99 4.05
N TYR A 163 -10.09 -5.68 4.33
CA TYR A 163 -10.46 -6.92 3.66
C TYR A 163 -10.57 -6.73 2.13
N LEU A 164 -11.35 -5.75 1.68
CA LEU A 164 -11.48 -5.46 0.24
C LEU A 164 -10.16 -5.05 -0.39
N GLN A 165 -9.36 -4.23 0.30
CA GLN A 165 -8.02 -3.87 -0.13
C GLN A 165 -7.14 -5.11 -0.35
N ASN A 166 -7.19 -6.09 0.56
CA ASN A 166 -6.43 -7.32 0.42
C ASN A 166 -6.91 -8.19 -0.77
N GLN A 167 -8.22 -8.23 -1.03
CA GLN A 167 -8.75 -8.93 -2.22
C GLN A 167 -8.26 -8.28 -3.52
N ILE A 168 -8.31 -6.95 -3.60
CA ILE A 168 -7.84 -6.18 -4.77
C ILE A 168 -6.34 -6.39 -4.97
N ARG A 169 -5.55 -6.37 -3.90
CA ARG A 169 -4.10 -6.64 -3.94
C ARG A 169 -3.79 -8.02 -4.47
N LYS A 170 -4.55 -9.04 -4.06
CA LYS A 170 -4.35 -10.42 -4.47
C LYS A 170 -4.66 -10.62 -5.97
N GLU A 171 -5.72 -10.00 -6.47
CA GLU A 171 -6.17 -10.16 -7.85
C GLU A 171 -5.32 -9.37 -8.86
N PHE A 172 -4.97 -8.12 -8.55
CA PHE A 172 -4.36 -7.19 -9.52
C PHE A 172 -2.88 -6.90 -9.24
N ASN A 173 -2.26 -7.59 -8.28
CA ASN A 173 -0.88 -7.40 -7.88
C ASN A 173 -0.50 -5.92 -7.62
N PHE A 174 -0.79 -5.43 -6.41
CA PHE A 174 -0.34 -4.12 -5.94
C PHE A 174 0.84 -4.23 -4.96
N GLU A 175 1.71 -5.22 -5.14
CA GLU A 175 2.96 -5.30 -4.36
C GLU A 175 3.77 -4.01 -4.52
N GLY A 176 4.26 -3.47 -3.41
CA GLY A 176 5.03 -2.23 -3.37
C GLY A 176 4.20 -0.95 -3.51
N VAL A 177 2.90 -1.05 -3.75
CA VAL A 177 2.03 0.10 -4.04
C VAL A 177 0.98 0.29 -2.94
N PRO A 178 0.79 1.50 -2.40
CA PRO A 178 -0.33 1.79 -1.51
C PRO A 178 -1.63 1.83 -2.30
N LEU A 179 -2.66 1.16 -1.79
CA LEU A 179 -3.99 1.17 -2.38
C LEU A 179 -4.91 2.04 -1.52
N VAL A 180 -5.47 3.08 -2.11
CA VAL A 180 -6.38 3.99 -1.40
C VAL A 180 -7.80 3.64 -1.78
N ILE A 181 -8.59 3.21 -0.79
CA ILE A 181 -10.03 3.01 -0.96
C ILE A 181 -10.78 4.19 -0.34
N ALA A 182 -11.79 4.70 -1.01
CA ALA A 182 -12.75 5.66 -0.47
C ALA A 182 -14.16 5.08 -0.57
N SER A 183 -15.02 5.30 0.41
CA SER A 183 -16.44 4.96 0.32
C SER A 183 -17.21 6.24 0.00
N ARG A 184 -18.08 6.23 -1.02
CA ARG A 184 -18.79 7.42 -1.47
C ARG A 184 -20.26 7.15 -1.70
N LYS A 185 -21.09 8.19 -1.53
CA LYS A 185 -22.53 8.11 -1.82
C LYS A 185 -22.73 8.26 -3.33
N LYS A 186 -23.72 7.58 -3.89
CA LYS A 186 -24.07 7.79 -5.30
C LYS A 186 -24.42 9.26 -5.53
N GLY A 187 -23.74 9.91 -6.48
CA GLY A 187 -23.97 11.30 -6.86
C GLY A 187 -23.21 12.37 -6.07
N SER A 188 -22.31 12.00 -5.14
CA SER A 188 -21.43 12.97 -4.46
C SER A 188 -20.31 13.47 -5.40
N LYS A 189 -19.97 14.75 -5.33
CA LYS A 189 -18.85 15.33 -6.09
C LYS A 189 -17.51 15.02 -5.38
N GLU A 190 -16.40 15.13 -6.10
CA GLU A 190 -15.05 14.81 -5.59
C GLU A 190 -14.58 15.63 -4.38
N ASN A 191 -15.17 16.79 -4.13
CA ASN A 191 -14.68 17.76 -3.14
C ASN A 191 -15.30 17.62 -1.73
N ASP A 192 -16.18 16.66 -1.49
CA ASP A 192 -16.96 16.59 -0.24
C ASP A 192 -16.25 15.89 0.93
N GLU A 193 -14.98 15.51 0.80
CA GLU A 193 -14.25 14.72 1.83
C GLU A 193 -12.83 15.27 2.09
N SER A 194 -12.71 16.55 2.45
CA SER A 194 -11.54 17.06 3.21
C SER A 194 -11.63 16.69 4.69
#